data_AF-A0A328SS99-F1
#
_entry.id   AF-A0A328SS99-F1
#
_cell.length_a   1.000
_cell.length_b   1.000
_cell.length_c   1.000
_cell.angle_alpha   90.00
_cell.angle_beta   90.00
_cell.angle_gamma   90.00
#
_symmetry.space_group_name_H-M   'P 1'
#
loop_
_entity.id
_entity.type
_entity.pdbx_description
1 polymer ?
#
loop_
_entity_poly.entity_id
_entity_poly.type
_entity_poly.pdbx_seq_one_letter_code
_entity_poly.pdbx_strand_id
1 'polypeptide(L)'
;MFTENYTKEEMPVHLYRKIMIARKNFKDKGITKSGYNQFQNFHYYELKDIIPETIEICLELDLATRFTYENSQYKLKVYDLENKEETEFCMPGKNLPNEGNINNQLQNLGKIQTYIRRYLYMQFLDITENDVVDAESKPKKNLKYPVR
;
A
#
# COMPACT_ATOMS: atom_id res chain seq x y z
N MET A 1 5.31 -7.47 36.57
CA MET A 1 4.82 -6.28 35.85
C MET A 1 5.94 -5.79 34.97
N PHE A 2 5.95 -6.20 33.70
CA PHE A 2 6.89 -5.65 32.73
C PHE A 2 6.28 -4.35 32.21
N THR A 3 6.74 -3.22 32.76
CA THR A 3 6.54 -1.92 32.14
C THR A 3 7.48 -1.85 30.94
N GLU A 4 7.00 -2.32 29.80
CA GLU A 4 7.61 -1.96 28.53
C GLU A 4 7.35 -0.47 28.32
N ASN A 5 8.40 0.33 28.48
CA ASN A 5 8.41 1.70 28.01
C ASN A 5 8.34 1.64 26.48
N TYR A 6 7.13 1.81 25.93
CA TYR A 6 6.95 2.05 24.51
C TYR A 6 7.50 3.45 24.21
N THR A 7 8.79 3.54 23.88
CA THR A 7 9.31 4.71 23.20
C THR A 7 8.68 4.70 21.82
N LYS A 8 7.62 5.48 21.63
CA LYS A 8 7.09 5.77 20.30
C LYS A 8 8.20 6.54 19.60
N GLU A 9 8.94 5.89 18.70
CA GLU A 9 9.89 6.61 17.85
C GLU A 9 9.08 7.63 17.04
N GLU A 10 9.15 8.89 17.45
CA GLU A 10 8.51 9.98 16.73
C GLU A 10 9.19 10.14 15.37
N MET A 11 8.40 10.38 14.32
CA MET A 11 8.96 10.57 12.98
C MET A 11 9.89 11.78 12.99
N PRO A 12 11.13 11.65 12.49
CA PRO A 12 12.08 12.76 12.47
C PRO A 12 11.51 13.99 11.74
N VAL A 13 11.72 15.19 12.30
CA VAL A 13 11.02 16.41 11.86
C VAL A 13 11.39 16.82 10.43
N HIS A 14 12.64 16.64 10.02
CA HIS A 14 13.10 16.98 8.67
C HIS A 14 12.51 16.03 7.63
N LEU A 15 12.59 14.73 7.89
CA LEU A 15 11.95 13.70 7.09
C LEU A 15 10.44 13.93 6.99
N TYR A 16 9.74 14.19 8.11
CA TYR A 16 8.30 14.45 8.07
C TYR A 16 7.95 15.66 7.17
N ARG A 17 8.75 16.73 7.22
CA ARG A 17 8.59 17.89 6.33
C ARG A 17 8.74 17.49 4.86
N LYS A 18 9.78 16.73 4.49
CA LYS A 18 9.99 16.24 3.12
C LYS A 18 8.84 15.33 2.68
N ILE A 19 8.36 14.45 3.55
CA ILE A 19 7.18 13.60 3.29
C ILE A 19 5.95 14.46 3.00
N MET A 20 5.70 15.52 3.76
CA MET A 20 4.58 16.42 3.50
C MET A 20 4.68 17.14 2.14
N ILE A 21 5.90 17.51 1.72
CA ILE A 21 6.13 18.07 0.38
C ILE A 21 5.88 17.01 -0.69
N ALA A 22 6.37 15.78 -0.49
CA ALA A 22 6.14 14.68 -1.42
C ALA A 22 4.64 14.40 -1.64
N ARG A 23 3.86 14.39 -0.56
CA ARG A 23 2.39 14.23 -0.58
C ARG A 23 1.71 15.34 -1.38
N LYS A 24 2.10 16.59 -1.14
CA LYS A 24 1.59 17.74 -1.89
C LYS A 24 1.92 17.62 -3.38
N ASN A 25 3.19 17.35 -3.72
CA ASN A 25 3.64 17.25 -5.11
C ASN A 25 2.92 16.12 -5.85
N PHE A 26 2.71 14.97 -5.20
CA PHE A 26 1.97 13.86 -5.79
C PHE A 26 0.50 14.23 -6.03
N LYS A 27 -0.15 14.85 -5.04
CA LYS A 27 -1.54 15.34 -5.18
C LYS A 27 -1.68 16.35 -6.32
N ASP A 28 -0.77 17.31 -6.41
CA ASP A 28 -0.83 18.39 -7.38
C ASP A 28 -0.62 17.91 -8.84
N LYS A 29 0.00 16.74 -9.04
CA LYS A 29 0.10 16.09 -10.36
C LYS A 29 -1.24 15.59 -10.91
N GLY A 30 -2.28 15.46 -10.08
CA GLY A 30 -3.63 15.09 -10.54
C GLY A 30 -3.71 13.70 -11.19
N ILE A 31 -2.93 12.74 -10.71
CA ILE A 31 -2.82 11.40 -11.29
C ILE A 31 -4.16 10.68 -11.26
N THR A 32 -4.56 10.13 -12.41
CA THR A 32 -5.80 9.37 -12.56
C THR A 32 -5.59 7.87 -12.37
N LYS A 33 -6.57 7.22 -11.76
CA LYS A 33 -6.61 5.76 -11.58
C LYS A 33 -6.71 5.05 -12.92
N SER A 34 -5.76 4.17 -13.25
CA SER A 34 -5.81 3.37 -14.48
C SER A 34 -6.44 1.99 -14.31
N GLY A 35 -6.50 1.49 -13.07
CA GLY A 35 -7.10 0.21 -12.74
C GLY A 35 -8.63 0.28 -12.73
N TYR A 36 -9.28 -0.81 -13.16
CA TYR A 36 -10.72 -0.98 -13.08
C TYR A 36 -11.09 -2.38 -12.61
N ASN A 37 -11.83 -2.46 -11.50
CA ASN A 37 -12.37 -3.71 -10.99
C ASN A 37 -13.76 -3.94 -11.58
N GLN A 38 -13.87 -4.86 -12.55
CA GLN A 38 -15.14 -5.18 -13.21
C GLN A 38 -16.18 -5.84 -12.29
N PHE A 39 -15.76 -6.52 -11.23
CA PHE A 39 -16.68 -7.23 -10.34
C PHE A 39 -17.39 -6.30 -9.35
N GLN A 40 -16.68 -5.26 -8.91
CA GLN A 40 -17.17 -4.30 -7.93
C GLN A 40 -17.39 -2.90 -8.53
N ASN A 41 -17.19 -2.75 -9.85
CA ASN A 41 -17.40 -1.53 -10.64
C ASN A 41 -16.75 -0.26 -10.04
N PHE A 42 -15.48 -0.35 -9.66
CA PHE A 42 -14.73 0.80 -9.18
C PHE A 42 -13.34 0.90 -9.79
N HIS A 43 -12.85 2.14 -9.88
CA HIS A 43 -11.49 2.44 -10.30
C HIS A 43 -10.53 2.46 -9.10
N TYR A 44 -9.32 1.95 -9.29
CA TYR A 44 -8.27 1.91 -8.28
C TYR A 44 -6.92 2.30 -8.89
N TYR A 45 -6.00 2.80 -8.05
CA TYR A 45 -4.64 3.10 -8.51
C TYR A 45 -3.84 1.81 -8.77
N GLU A 46 -3.15 1.75 -9.89
CA GLU A 46 -2.15 0.71 -10.14
C GLU A 46 -0.77 1.16 -9.65
N LEU A 47 0.15 0.21 -9.48
CA LEU A 47 1.54 0.56 -9.12
C LEU A 47 2.20 1.47 -10.16
N LYS A 48 1.86 1.32 -11.44
CA LYS A 48 2.36 2.16 -12.53
C LYS A 48 1.83 3.60 -12.47
N ASP A 49 0.70 3.83 -11.78
CA ASP A 49 0.17 5.18 -11.59
C ASP A 49 0.93 5.91 -10.48
N ILE A 50 1.36 5.16 -9.45
CA ILE A 50 1.95 5.73 -8.24
C ILE A 50 3.48 5.79 -8.32
N ILE A 51 4.11 4.65 -8.59
CA ILE A 51 5.56 4.47 -8.38
C ILE A 51 6.40 5.39 -9.27
N PRO A 52 6.18 5.50 -10.60
CA PRO A 52 7.01 6.35 -11.44
C PRO A 52 7.01 7.81 -10.98
N GLU A 53 5.84 8.35 -10.69
CA GLU A 53 5.70 9.74 -10.21
C GLU A 53 6.30 9.93 -8.82
N THR A 54 6.22 8.90 -7.96
CA THR A 54 6.85 8.92 -6.65
C THR A 54 8.37 8.94 -6.74
N ILE A 55 8.96 8.21 -7.70
CA ILE A 55 10.42 8.18 -7.90
C ILE A 55 10.93 9.59 -8.24
N GLU A 56 10.29 10.28 -9.19
CA GLU A 56 10.67 11.64 -9.57
C GLU A 56 10.60 12.59 -8.38
N ILE A 57 9.50 12.55 -7.62
CA ILE A 57 9.34 13.38 -6.40
C ILE A 57 10.40 13.05 -5.34
N CYS A 58 10.70 11.76 -5.14
CA CYS A 58 11.71 11.34 -4.18
C CYS A 58 13.11 11.83 -4.59
N LEU A 59 13.47 11.76 -5.86
CA LEU A 59 14.74 12.29 -6.38
C LEU A 59 14.87 13.80 -6.16
N GLU A 60 13.80 14.56 -6.40
CA GLU A 60 13.78 16.02 -6.17
C GLU A 60 13.96 16.41 -4.69
N LEU A 61 13.61 15.51 -3.76
CA LEU A 61 13.63 15.77 -2.32
C LEU A 61 14.80 15.09 -1.57
N ASP A 62 15.72 14.44 -2.30
CA ASP A 62 16.76 13.58 -1.71
C ASP A 62 16.17 12.51 -0.77
N LEU A 63 15.06 11.92 -1.19
CA LEU A 63 14.44 10.78 -0.55
C LEU A 63 14.72 9.48 -1.32
N ALA A 64 14.83 8.38 -0.61
CA ALA A 64 14.82 7.04 -1.19
C ALA A 64 13.73 6.18 -0.55
N THR A 65 13.15 5.25 -1.32
CA THR A 65 12.19 4.28 -0.80
C THR A 65 12.66 2.85 -1.06
N ARG A 66 12.45 1.95 -0.10
CA ARG A 66 12.79 0.52 -0.23
C ARG A 66 11.65 -0.35 0.26
N PHE A 67 11.06 -1.12 -0.66
CA PHE A 67 10.08 -2.14 -0.32
C PHE A 67 10.78 -3.45 0.09
N THR A 68 10.47 -3.98 1.26
CA THR A 68 11.05 -5.22 1.80
C THR A 68 10.01 -6.11 2.46
N TYR A 69 10.34 -7.40 2.61
CA TYR A 69 9.61 -8.33 3.45
C TYR A 69 10.57 -8.91 4.49
N GLU A 70 10.33 -8.61 5.77
CA GLU A 70 11.16 -9.03 6.89
C GLU A 70 10.27 -9.30 8.11
N ASN A 71 10.63 -10.28 8.94
CA ASN A 71 9.90 -10.60 10.18
C ASN A 71 8.38 -10.78 9.98
N SER A 72 7.99 -11.44 8.89
CA SER A 72 6.59 -11.66 8.52
C SER A 72 5.78 -10.38 8.28
N GLN A 73 6.44 -9.29 7.92
CA GLN A 73 5.83 -8.01 7.58
C GLN A 73 6.38 -7.47 6.26
N TYR A 74 5.49 -6.88 5.47
CA TYR A 74 5.88 -6.06 4.33
C TYR A 74 6.11 -4.65 4.81
N LYS A 75 7.20 -4.05 4.36
CA LYS A 75 7.62 -2.72 4.77
C LYS A 75 7.97 -1.85 3.58
N LEU A 76 7.68 -0.56 3.69
CA LEU A 76 8.20 0.48 2.84
C LEU A 76 9.05 1.41 3.71
N LYS A 77 10.37 1.25 3.63
CA LYS A 77 11.32 2.13 4.31
C LYS A 77 11.51 3.39 3.48
N VAL A 78 11.51 4.55 4.13
CA VAL A 78 11.72 5.86 3.52
C VAL A 78 12.93 6.49 4.19
N TYR A 79 13.90 6.90 3.38
CA TYR A 79 15.18 7.45 3.84
C TYR A 79 15.30 8.90 3.39
N ASP A 80 15.68 9.79 4.31
CA ASP A 80 16.23 11.10 3.99
C ASP A 80 17.74 10.96 3.82
N LEU A 81 18.21 11.10 2.57
CA LEU A 81 19.62 10.89 2.23
C LEU A 81 20.52 12.03 2.72
N GLU A 82 19.95 13.21 2.94
CA GLU A 82 20.65 14.40 3.41
C GLU A 82 20.82 14.36 4.93
N ASN A 83 19.72 14.17 5.66
CA ASN A 83 19.71 14.21 7.14
C ASN A 83 20.01 12.85 7.78
N LYS A 84 20.12 11.78 6.97
CA LYS A 84 20.34 10.39 7.43
C LYS A 84 19.26 9.92 8.41
N GLU A 85 18.03 10.37 8.17
CA GLU A 85 16.83 9.99 8.92
C GLU A 85 16.09 8.89 8.17
N GLU A 86 15.37 8.04 8.89
CA GLU A 86 14.53 7.02 8.28
C GLU A 86 13.19 6.87 9.00
N THR A 87 12.22 6.34 8.27
CA THR A 87 10.95 5.87 8.82
C THR A 87 10.45 4.68 8.02
N GLU A 88 9.47 3.95 8.54
CA GLU A 88 8.89 2.80 7.85
C GLU A 88 7.36 2.77 7.94
N PHE A 89 6.74 2.34 6.85
CA PHE A 89 5.33 1.96 6.79
C PHE A 89 5.24 0.45 6.69
N CYS A 90 4.35 -0.17 7.47
CA CYS A 90 4.31 -1.62 7.62
C CYS A 90 2.90 -2.18 7.42
N MET A 91 2.83 -3.35 6.80
CA MET A 91 1.62 -4.15 6.62
C MET A 91 1.91 -5.60 7.02
N PRO A 92 0.99 -6.29 7.72
CA PRO A 92 1.20 -7.68 8.11
C PRO A 92 1.35 -8.57 6.87
N GLY A 93 2.33 -9.47 6.90
CA GLY A 93 2.42 -10.56 5.95
C GLY A 93 1.31 -11.57 6.23
N LYS A 94 0.63 -12.04 5.19
CA LYS A 94 -0.29 -13.17 5.30
C LYS A 94 0.44 -14.45 4.89
N ASN A 95 0.39 -15.47 5.74
CA ASN A 95 0.81 -16.82 5.36
C ASN A 95 -0.14 -17.34 4.28
N LEU A 96 0.43 -17.69 3.12
CA LEU A 96 -0.32 -18.37 2.06
C LEU A 96 -0.47 -19.86 2.43
N PRO A 97 -1.65 -20.47 2.22
CA PRO A 97 -1.78 -21.92 2.32
C PRO A 97 -0.86 -22.60 1.32
N ASN A 98 -0.18 -23.68 1.73
CA ASN A 98 0.72 -24.48 0.88
C ASN A 98 -0.07 -25.45 -0.03
N GLU A 99 -1.20 -25.00 -0.57
CA GLU A 99 -2.09 -25.81 -1.40
C GLU A 99 -1.94 -25.45 -2.88
N GLY A 100 -2.00 -26.47 -3.76
CA GLY A 100 -1.85 -26.31 -5.21
C GLY A 100 -0.40 -26.39 -5.71
N ASN A 101 -0.23 -26.30 -7.04
CA ASN A 101 1.08 -26.36 -7.69
C ASN A 101 1.91 -25.08 -7.41
N ILE A 102 3.25 -25.22 -7.36
CA ILE A 102 4.21 -24.14 -7.11
C ILE A 102 4.01 -22.90 -8.01
N ASN A 103 3.60 -23.08 -9.27
CA ASN A 103 3.31 -21.98 -10.18
C ASN A 103 2.12 -21.13 -9.69
N ASN A 104 1.07 -21.77 -9.18
CA ASN A 104 -0.09 -21.08 -8.64
C ASN A 104 0.25 -20.35 -7.33
N GLN A 105 1.07 -20.98 -6.49
CA GLN A 105 1.55 -20.38 -5.24
C GLN A 105 2.37 -19.10 -5.51
N LEU A 106 3.30 -19.15 -6.46
CA LEU A 106 4.14 -18.00 -6.82
C LEU A 106 3.31 -16.85 -7.43
N GLN A 107 2.35 -17.18 -8.31
CA GLN A 107 1.44 -16.17 -8.85
C GLN A 107 0.59 -15.51 -7.76
N ASN A 108 0.09 -16.29 -6.80
CA ASN A 108 -0.68 -15.76 -5.67
C ASN A 108 0.18 -14.86 -4.77
N LEU A 109 1.43 -15.26 -4.51
CA LEU A 109 2.38 -14.42 -3.77
C LEU A 109 2.65 -13.10 -4.50
N GLY A 110 2.88 -13.14 -5.82
CA GLY A 110 3.07 -11.94 -6.62
C GLY A 110 1.86 -10.98 -6.59
N LYS A 111 0.64 -11.53 -6.62
CA LYS A 111 -0.60 -10.73 -6.46
C LYS A 111 -0.67 -10.07 -5.08
N ILE A 112 -0.38 -10.81 -4.01
CA ILE A 112 -0.37 -10.28 -2.63
C ILE A 112 0.69 -9.18 -2.49
N GLN A 113 1.91 -9.42 -2.97
CA GLN A 113 3.01 -8.46 -2.89
C GLN A 113 2.68 -7.18 -3.67
N THR A 114 2.09 -7.30 -4.87
CA THR A 114 1.65 -6.17 -5.68
C THR A 114 0.59 -5.34 -4.96
N TYR A 115 -0.37 -6.02 -4.34
CA TYR A 115 -1.44 -5.37 -3.58
C TYR A 115 -0.88 -4.64 -2.36
N ILE A 116 -0.09 -5.32 -1.52
CA ILE A 116 0.45 -4.72 -0.31
C ILE A 116 1.41 -3.57 -0.61
N ARG A 117 2.28 -3.73 -1.63
CA ARG A 117 3.17 -2.64 -2.07
C ARG A 117 2.38 -1.39 -2.43
N ARG A 118 1.25 -1.53 -3.13
CA ARG A 118 0.39 -0.39 -3.48
C ARG A 118 -0.13 0.33 -2.24
N TYR A 119 -0.66 -0.43 -1.28
CA TYR A 119 -1.20 0.14 -0.04
C TYR A 119 -0.12 0.84 0.79
N LEU A 120 1.11 0.31 0.84
CA LEU A 120 2.21 0.97 1.53
C LEU A 120 2.61 2.30 0.86
N TYR A 121 2.65 2.36 -0.48
CA TYR A 121 2.87 3.61 -1.19
C TYR A 121 1.71 4.61 -0.99
N MET A 122 0.46 4.12 -0.97
CA MET A 122 -0.70 4.96 -0.65
C MET A 122 -0.60 5.52 0.77
N GLN A 123 -0.16 4.74 1.75
CA GLN A 123 0.05 5.21 3.13
C GLN A 123 1.18 6.24 3.23
N PHE A 124 2.29 6.01 2.52
CA PHE A 124 3.39 6.96 2.44
C PHE A 124 2.93 8.32 1.87
N LEU A 125 2.23 8.29 0.74
CA LEU A 125 1.77 9.47 0.00
C LEU A 125 0.42 10.03 0.49
N ASP A 126 -0.15 9.43 1.52
CA ASP A 126 -1.46 9.81 2.08
C ASP A 126 -2.56 9.89 1.00
N ILE A 127 -2.52 8.93 0.06
CA ILE A 127 -3.51 8.80 -1.00
C ILE A 127 -4.80 8.29 -0.37
N THR A 128 -5.78 9.16 -0.27
CA THR A 128 -7.13 8.81 0.15
C THR A 128 -7.95 8.36 -1.05
N GLU A 129 -8.71 7.27 -0.87
CA GLU A 129 -9.81 6.96 -1.78
C GLU A 129 -11.09 7.58 -1.24
N ASN A 130 -12.09 7.80 -2.08
CA ASN A 130 -13.42 8.16 -1.57
C ASN A 130 -13.85 7.09 -0.57
N ASP A 131 -14.42 7.51 0.57
CA ASP A 131 -14.99 6.61 1.56
C ASP A 131 -16.11 5.78 0.92
N VAL A 132 -15.76 4.64 0.32
CA VAL A 132 -16.73 3.62 -0.04
C VAL A 132 -16.96 2.84 1.24
N VAL A 133 -17.90 3.31 2.06
CA VAL A 133 -18.44 2.49 3.14
C VAL A 133 -19.11 1.32 2.44
N ASP A 134 -18.43 0.18 2.40
CA ASP A 134 -18.98 -1.10 1.99
C ASP A 134 -20.17 -1.41 2.90
N ALA A 135 -21.37 -1.00 2.49
CA ALA A 135 -22.59 -1.57 3.02
C ALA A 135 -22.52 -3.05 2.65
N GLU A 136 -22.28 -3.87 3.68
CA GLU A 136 -22.08 -5.31 3.60
C GLU A 136 -22.91 -5.94 2.47
N SER A 137 -22.22 -6.71 1.64
CA SER A 137 -22.81 -7.53 0.60
C SER A 137 -24.02 -8.28 1.15
N LYS A 138 -25.22 -7.79 0.81
CA LYS A 138 -26.46 -8.52 1.10
C LYS A 138 -26.30 -9.94 0.54
N PRO A 139 -26.58 -11.00 1.32
CA PRO A 139 -26.43 -12.36 0.84
C PRO A 139 -27.27 -12.54 -0.43
N LYS A 140 -26.66 -13.13 -1.47
CA LYS A 140 -27.32 -13.41 -2.74
C LYS A 140 -28.62 -14.17 -2.46
N LYS A 141 -29.77 -13.57 -2.81
CA LYS A 141 -31.06 -14.28 -2.80
C LYS A 141 -30.95 -15.51 -3.70
N ASN A 142 -31.31 -16.66 -3.13
CA ASN A 142 -31.36 -17.98 -3.75
C ASN A 142 -31.95 -17.93 -5.18
N LEU A 143 -31.18 -18.39 -6.17
CA LEU A 143 -31.74 -18.79 -7.46
C LEU A 143 -32.66 -19.99 -7.24
N LYS A 144 -33.98 -19.80 -7.42
CA LYS A 144 -34.91 -20.91 -7.59
C LYS A 144 -34.75 -21.44 -9.02
N TYR A 145 -34.28 -22.68 -9.16
CA TYR A 145 -34.41 -23.38 -10.44
C TYR A 145 -35.88 -23.76 -10.68
N PRO A 146 -36.41 -23.62 -11.90
CA PRO A 146 -37.71 -24.19 -12.24
C PRO A 146 -37.55 -25.71 -12.40
N VAL A 147 -38.28 -26.47 -11.59
CA VAL A 147 -38.59 -27.87 -11.86
C VAL A 147 -39.60 -27.90 -13.00
N ARG A 148 -39.32 -28.64 -14.08
CA ARG A 148 -40.32 -29.10 -15.04
C ARG A 148 -40.71 -30.52 -14.69
#